data_AF-A0A5M8PQU9-F1
#
_entry.id   AF-A0A5M8PQU9-F1
#
_cell.length_a   1.000
_cell.length_b   1.000
_cell.length_c   1.000
_cell.angle_alpha   90.00
_cell.angle_beta   90.00
_cell.angle_gamma   90.00
#
_symmetry.space_group_name_H-M   'P 1'
#
loop_
_entity.id
_entity.type
_entity.pdbx_description
1 polymer ?
#
loop_
_entity_poly.entity_id
_entity_poly.type
_entity_poly.pdbx_seq_one_letter_code
_entity_poly.pdbx_strand_id
1 'polypeptide(L)'
;MDIPMGMNQPLAKKEIRRMDQTMNQKSKGNNSAVQQIAIANALESYQKLAQNLAHCGCLRSAFDFCQRGSKAFPKASSLNDTRQAILATNRETQLQRDPSWDESSFDPKTDLPDEGSVRRELYPWNTHDPDRFSATTPKRRAPKSPPQMRRPTPLLTSSNPPQTTIQQLGLFATADIPPGDVVLTESSLLTANNCHLHPLCDACSRDLPPLTPSSHPYACPSCPDTVFCSAPCLSLAQTHYHPAICGKDIDAIGKDTAAPDAVNALYLLLLFRAVALAETQATHPLDLRETKYLWGDFVHPDRGYLHSASAAAEPLSVARHLPFSFRFNVLAPLHVLEKMDVDVFAPTALRRYDG
;
A
#
# COMPACT_ATOMS: atom_id res chain seq x y z
N MET A 1 79.11 13.20 40.87
CA MET A 1 78.40 11.98 40.42
C MET A 1 77.56 12.38 39.24
N ASP A 2 78.18 12.29 38.08
CA ASP A 2 77.57 12.53 36.77
C ASP A 2 76.65 11.37 36.40
N ILE A 3 75.43 11.68 35.98
CA ILE A 3 74.53 10.75 35.30
C ILE A 3 74.03 11.46 34.03
N PRO A 4 74.08 10.82 32.84
CA PRO A 4 74.07 11.52 31.58
C PRO A 4 72.66 11.80 31.06
N MET A 5 72.49 12.98 30.46
CA MET A 5 71.43 13.27 29.50
C MET A 5 71.67 12.46 28.21
N GLY A 6 70.59 11.90 27.69
CA GLY A 6 70.43 11.62 26.26
C GLY A 6 70.12 10.17 25.94
N MET A 7 68.87 9.89 25.55
CA MET A 7 68.55 9.06 24.38
C MET A 7 67.03 9.05 24.07
N ASN A 8 66.72 9.33 22.80
CA ASN A 8 65.56 8.88 22.01
C ASN A 8 64.12 9.34 22.36
N GLN A 9 63.79 10.60 22.07
CA GLN A 9 62.42 11.05 21.75
C GLN A 9 62.03 11.20 20.25
N PRO A 10 62.91 11.09 19.21
CA PRO A 10 62.46 11.29 17.82
C PRO A 10 61.72 10.10 17.20
N LEU A 11 62.01 8.87 17.63
CA LEU A 11 61.49 7.64 17.01
C LEU A 11 60.02 7.39 17.36
N ALA A 12 59.63 7.54 18.64
CA ALA A 12 58.26 7.35 19.10
C ALA A 12 57.26 8.35 18.48
N LYS A 13 57.66 9.63 18.31
CA LYS A 13 56.83 10.65 17.64
C LYS A 13 56.65 10.38 16.14
N LYS A 14 57.63 9.71 15.51
CA LYS A 14 57.60 9.36 14.09
C LYS A 14 56.69 8.16 13.83
N GLU A 15 56.66 7.18 14.73
CA GLU A 15 55.76 6.03 14.65
C GLU A 15 54.29 6.39 14.92
N ILE A 16 54.01 7.24 15.90
CA ILE A 16 52.63 7.72 16.18
C ILE A 16 52.08 8.50 14.98
N ARG A 17 52.86 9.41 14.38
CA ARG A 17 52.47 10.11 13.14
C ARG A 17 52.24 9.15 11.97
N ARG A 18 52.98 8.05 11.90
CA ARG A 18 52.83 7.04 10.85
C ARG A 18 51.55 6.23 11.03
N MET A 19 51.18 5.90 12.27
CA MET A 19 49.94 5.19 12.62
C MET A 19 48.69 6.07 12.40
N ASP A 20 48.75 7.37 12.73
CA ASP A 20 47.67 8.31 12.43
C ASP A 20 47.46 8.49 10.92
N GLN A 21 48.56 8.55 10.15
CA GLN A 21 48.47 8.65 8.69
C GLN A 21 47.89 7.39 8.05
N THR A 22 48.28 6.20 8.51
CA THR A 22 47.67 4.94 8.02
C THR A 22 46.23 4.79 8.47
N MET A 23 45.86 5.15 9.71
CA MET A 23 44.45 5.13 10.14
C MET A 23 43.57 6.10 9.36
N ASN A 24 44.07 7.31 9.08
CA ASN A 24 43.35 8.32 8.31
C ASN A 24 43.25 7.96 6.81
N GLN A 25 44.28 7.31 6.24
CA GLN A 25 44.21 6.74 4.89
C GLN A 25 43.26 5.53 4.80
N LYS A 26 43.24 4.66 5.82
CA LYS A 26 42.29 3.53 5.88
C LYS A 26 40.85 4.00 6.05
N SER A 27 40.62 5.03 6.86
CA SER A 27 39.31 5.68 7.03
C SER A 27 38.85 6.36 5.73
N LYS A 28 39.72 7.12 5.04
CA LYS A 28 39.42 7.70 3.73
C LYS A 28 39.16 6.65 2.65
N GLY A 29 39.93 5.55 2.64
CA GLY A 29 39.74 4.43 1.72
C GLY A 29 38.40 3.72 1.95
N ASN A 30 38.03 3.46 3.21
CA ASN A 30 36.72 2.89 3.56
C ASN A 30 35.57 3.83 3.18
N ASN A 31 35.68 5.14 3.43
CA ASN A 31 34.64 6.10 3.03
C ASN A 31 34.48 6.17 1.50
N SER A 32 35.57 6.10 0.75
CA SER A 32 35.53 6.04 -0.71
C SER A 32 34.86 4.76 -1.24
N ALA A 33 35.10 3.61 -0.61
CA ALA A 33 34.48 2.35 -1.00
C ALA A 33 32.97 2.32 -0.68
N VAL A 34 32.59 2.77 0.52
CA VAL A 34 31.18 2.91 0.91
C VAL A 34 30.44 3.86 -0.03
N GLN A 35 31.06 4.98 -0.40
CA GLN A 35 30.48 5.92 -1.34
C GLN A 35 30.29 5.33 -2.74
N GLN A 36 31.25 4.53 -3.23
CA GLN A 36 31.11 3.83 -4.51
C GLN A 36 29.98 2.80 -4.50
N ILE A 37 29.85 2.03 -3.41
CA ILE A 37 28.75 1.07 -3.23
C ILE A 37 27.40 1.80 -3.18
N ALA A 38 27.30 2.90 -2.43
CA ALA A 38 26.08 3.69 -2.34
C ALA A 38 25.66 4.26 -3.70
N ILE A 39 26.62 4.75 -4.49
CA ILE A 39 26.39 5.24 -5.86
C ILE A 39 25.89 4.11 -6.76
N ALA A 40 26.53 2.93 -6.71
CA ALA A 40 26.13 1.78 -7.51
C ALA A 40 24.70 1.30 -7.17
N ASN A 41 24.40 1.15 -5.88
CA ASN A 41 23.07 0.74 -5.40
C ASN A 41 22.00 1.78 -5.72
N ALA A 42 22.33 3.07 -5.64
CA ALA A 42 21.41 4.14 -6.02
C ALA A 42 21.05 4.07 -7.52
N LEU A 43 22.05 3.89 -8.39
CA LEU A 43 21.82 3.71 -9.82
C LEU A 43 20.95 2.48 -10.10
N GLU A 44 21.28 1.34 -9.49
CA GLU A 44 20.52 0.10 -9.65
C GLU A 44 19.07 0.27 -9.17
N SER A 45 18.86 1.03 -8.09
CA SER A 45 17.52 1.34 -7.58
C SER A 45 16.71 2.16 -8.58
N TYR A 46 17.29 3.21 -9.19
CA TYR A 46 16.62 3.97 -10.25
C TYR A 46 16.25 3.10 -11.44
N GLN A 47 17.17 2.23 -11.88
CA GLN A 47 16.96 1.33 -13.02
C GLN A 47 15.81 0.36 -12.74
N LYS A 48 15.88 -0.38 -11.64
CA LYS A 48 14.87 -1.37 -11.25
C LYS A 48 13.51 -0.72 -11.02
N LEU A 49 13.47 0.42 -10.34
CA LEU A 49 12.22 1.11 -10.05
C LEU A 49 11.55 1.60 -11.34
N ALA A 50 12.29 2.25 -12.23
CA ALA A 50 11.72 2.72 -13.50
C ALA A 50 11.21 1.58 -14.38
N GLN A 51 11.97 0.48 -14.47
CA GLN A 51 11.57 -0.71 -15.24
C GLN A 51 10.30 -1.36 -14.67
N ASN A 52 10.25 -1.57 -13.35
CA ASN A 52 9.09 -2.19 -12.72
C ASN A 52 7.85 -1.30 -12.82
N LEU A 53 7.99 0.02 -12.67
CA LEU A 53 6.88 0.95 -12.85
C LEU A 53 6.35 0.94 -14.29
N ALA A 54 7.23 0.86 -15.28
CA ALA A 54 6.83 0.70 -16.68
C ALA A 54 6.09 -0.62 -16.90
N HIS A 55 6.54 -1.72 -16.30
CA HIS A 55 5.85 -3.02 -16.36
C HIS A 55 4.47 -3.02 -15.68
N CYS A 56 4.31 -2.25 -14.61
CA CYS A 56 3.02 -2.05 -13.97
C CYS A 56 2.08 -1.14 -14.77
N GLY A 57 2.59 -0.35 -15.74
CA GLY A 57 1.81 0.62 -16.50
C GLY A 57 1.83 2.05 -15.93
N CYS A 58 2.59 2.31 -14.86
CA CYS A 58 2.80 3.65 -14.30
C CYS A 58 3.85 4.42 -15.11
N LEU A 59 3.54 4.70 -16.37
CA LEU A 59 4.50 5.23 -17.35
C LEU A 59 5.01 6.62 -16.98
N ARG A 60 4.16 7.48 -16.41
CA ARG A 60 4.56 8.82 -15.96
C ARG A 60 5.56 8.76 -14.82
N SER A 61 5.28 7.99 -13.77
CA SER A 61 6.23 7.78 -12.67
C SER A 61 7.53 7.14 -13.16
N ALA A 62 7.45 6.12 -14.02
CA ALA A 62 8.64 5.49 -14.61
C ALA A 62 9.52 6.50 -15.37
N PHE A 63 8.89 7.36 -16.18
CA PHE A 63 9.57 8.41 -16.92
C PHE A 63 10.27 9.43 -16.00
N ASP A 64 9.61 9.88 -14.93
CA ASP A 64 10.21 10.79 -13.93
C ASP A 64 11.46 10.17 -13.28
N PHE A 65 11.39 8.88 -12.88
CA PHE A 65 12.54 8.18 -12.33
C PHE A 65 13.68 8.02 -13.35
N CYS A 66 13.38 7.75 -14.62
CA CYS A 66 14.40 7.76 -15.68
C CYS A 66 15.06 9.14 -15.82
N GLN A 67 14.27 10.23 -15.77
CA GLN A 67 14.79 11.59 -15.91
C GLN A 67 15.66 11.98 -14.71
N ARG A 68 15.19 11.72 -13.49
CA ARG A 68 15.93 11.98 -12.25
C ARG A 68 17.21 11.15 -12.17
N GLY A 69 17.11 9.86 -12.49
CA GLY A 69 18.26 8.96 -12.56
C GLY A 69 19.27 9.40 -13.60
N SER A 70 18.85 9.85 -14.79
CA SER A 70 19.76 10.33 -15.84
C SER A 70 20.47 11.64 -15.44
N LYS A 71 19.80 12.53 -14.68
CA LYS A 71 20.43 13.72 -14.10
C LYS A 71 21.48 13.35 -13.05
N ALA A 72 21.18 12.35 -12.21
CA ALA A 72 22.09 11.89 -11.16
C ALA A 72 23.26 11.05 -11.72
N PHE A 73 23.03 10.29 -12.80
CA PHE A 73 23.97 9.35 -13.40
C PHE A 73 24.03 9.48 -14.94
N PRO A 74 24.62 10.56 -15.48
CA PRO A 74 24.58 10.85 -16.93
C PRO A 74 25.25 9.81 -17.84
N LYS A 75 26.09 8.94 -17.28
CA LYS A 75 26.83 7.90 -18.01
C LYS A 75 26.06 6.57 -18.13
N ALA A 76 24.91 6.44 -17.46
CA ALA A 76 24.14 5.21 -17.46
C ALA A 76 23.16 5.15 -18.64
N SER A 77 23.47 4.33 -19.66
CA SER A 77 22.64 4.19 -20.87
C SER A 77 21.28 3.52 -20.60
N SER A 78 21.22 2.58 -19.67
CA SER A 78 20.03 1.75 -19.43
C SER A 78 18.77 2.55 -19.03
N LEU A 79 18.94 3.68 -18.33
CA LEU A 79 17.82 4.57 -17.97
C LEU A 79 17.26 5.27 -19.22
N ASN A 80 18.14 5.58 -20.17
CA ASN A 80 17.70 6.12 -21.46
C ASN A 80 16.97 5.05 -22.27
N ASP A 81 17.40 3.79 -22.23
CA ASP A 81 16.74 2.69 -22.94
C ASP A 81 15.29 2.51 -22.45
N THR A 82 15.08 2.44 -21.13
CA THR A 82 13.73 2.38 -20.54
C THR A 82 12.90 3.62 -20.91
N ARG A 83 13.50 4.80 -20.88
CA ARG A 83 12.82 6.05 -21.27
C ARG A 83 12.38 6.03 -22.73
N GLN A 84 13.23 5.56 -23.65
CA GLN A 84 12.89 5.47 -25.07
C GLN A 84 11.80 4.43 -25.32
N ALA A 85 11.81 3.31 -24.60
CA ALA A 85 10.73 2.32 -24.67
C ALA A 85 9.38 2.92 -24.27
N ILE A 86 9.32 3.69 -23.18
CA ILE A 86 8.10 4.39 -22.74
C ILE A 86 7.60 5.36 -23.82
N LEU A 87 8.50 6.16 -24.41
CA LEU A 87 8.14 7.11 -25.46
C LEU A 87 7.62 6.41 -26.72
N ALA A 88 8.25 5.30 -27.13
CA ALA A 88 7.81 4.52 -28.27
C ALA A 88 6.41 3.93 -28.05
N THR A 89 6.15 3.34 -26.87
CA THR A 89 4.82 2.82 -26.51
C THR A 89 3.76 3.92 -26.48
N ASN A 90 4.06 5.08 -25.91
CA ASN A 90 3.13 6.21 -25.92
C ASN A 90 2.83 6.66 -27.35
N ARG A 91 3.87 6.85 -28.18
CA ARG A 91 3.71 7.25 -29.58
C ARG A 91 2.82 6.29 -30.37
N GLU A 92 3.04 4.98 -30.22
CA GLU A 92 2.19 3.97 -30.86
C GLU A 92 0.74 4.07 -30.39
N THR A 93 0.50 4.20 -29.08
CA THR A 93 -0.83 4.33 -28.50
C THR A 93 -1.56 5.59 -28.99
N GLN A 94 -0.86 6.72 -29.05
CA GLN A 94 -1.45 7.98 -29.52
C GLN A 94 -1.78 7.92 -31.01
N LEU A 95 -0.89 7.39 -31.86
CA LEU A 95 -1.14 7.26 -33.30
C LEU A 95 -2.29 6.28 -33.62
N GLN A 96 -2.50 5.26 -32.79
CA GLN A 96 -3.67 4.38 -32.90
C GLN A 96 -4.98 5.10 -32.57
N ARG A 97 -4.96 6.05 -31.63
CA ARG A 97 -6.12 6.83 -31.22
C ARG A 97 -6.41 8.02 -32.15
N ASP A 98 -5.35 8.69 -32.60
CA ASP A 98 -5.36 9.85 -33.49
C ASP A 98 -4.14 9.81 -34.42
N PRO A 99 -4.32 9.43 -35.71
CA PRO A 99 -3.24 9.40 -36.69
C PRO A 99 -2.58 10.75 -36.97
N SER A 100 -3.22 11.87 -36.58
CA SER A 100 -2.70 13.23 -36.75
C SER A 100 -1.89 13.73 -35.55
N TRP A 101 -1.72 12.90 -34.52
CA TRP A 101 -0.96 13.25 -33.32
C TRP A 101 0.48 13.68 -33.65
N ASP A 102 0.89 14.82 -33.08
CA ASP A 102 2.22 15.40 -33.26
C ASP A 102 3.06 15.24 -31.99
N GLU A 103 4.24 14.64 -32.14
CA GLU A 103 5.22 14.43 -31.08
C GLU A 103 5.74 15.73 -30.46
N SER A 104 5.68 16.85 -31.19
CA SER A 104 6.11 18.16 -30.67
C SER A 104 5.22 18.66 -29.52
N SER A 105 3.98 18.17 -29.44
CA SER A 105 3.00 18.54 -28.41
C SER A 105 3.10 17.69 -27.14
N PHE A 106 4.02 16.73 -27.10
CA PHE A 106 4.13 15.76 -26.01
C PHE A 106 4.46 16.41 -24.65
N ASP A 107 3.58 16.24 -23.67
CA ASP A 107 3.81 16.53 -22.27
C ASP A 107 3.71 15.24 -21.42
N PRO A 108 4.83 14.76 -20.83
CA PRO A 108 4.83 13.58 -19.97
C PRO A 108 3.79 13.63 -18.84
N LYS A 109 3.42 14.83 -18.35
CA LYS A 109 2.47 14.98 -17.25
C LYS A 109 1.03 14.75 -17.66
N THR A 110 0.66 14.98 -18.91
CA THR A 110 -0.71 14.78 -19.40
C THR A 110 -0.84 13.53 -20.23
N ASP A 111 0.21 13.19 -21.00
CA ASP A 111 0.12 12.20 -22.06
C ASP A 111 0.51 10.81 -21.58
N LEU A 112 1.34 10.71 -20.54
CA LEU A 112 1.66 9.42 -19.93
C LEU A 112 0.64 9.09 -18.82
N PRO A 113 0.05 7.89 -18.85
CA PRO A 113 -0.75 7.39 -17.74
C PRO A 113 0.13 7.13 -16.52
N ASP A 114 -0.45 7.30 -15.34
CA ASP A 114 0.20 6.95 -14.07
C ASP A 114 -0.58 5.88 -13.28
N GLU A 115 -1.74 5.49 -13.81
CA GLU A 115 -2.52 4.35 -13.36
C GLU A 115 -2.19 3.14 -14.23
N GLY A 116 -1.73 2.10 -13.55
CA GLY A 116 -1.40 0.82 -14.12
C GLY A 116 -2.27 -0.29 -13.55
N SER A 117 -1.88 -1.52 -13.84
CA SER A 117 -2.55 -2.71 -13.34
C SER A 117 -1.55 -3.74 -12.87
N VAL A 118 -1.85 -4.35 -11.73
CA VAL A 118 -1.09 -5.46 -11.16
C VAL A 118 -1.97 -6.69 -11.00
N ARG A 119 -1.33 -7.80 -10.68
CA ARG A 119 -1.98 -9.06 -10.35
C ARG A 119 -2.07 -9.22 -8.83
N ARG A 120 -3.07 -9.96 -8.38
CA ARG A 120 -3.18 -10.37 -6.98
C ARG A 120 -2.45 -11.69 -6.80
N GLU A 121 -1.39 -11.68 -6.01
CA GLU A 121 -0.64 -12.88 -5.64
C GLU A 121 -0.98 -13.30 -4.22
N LEU A 122 -1.07 -14.61 -3.99
CA LEU A 122 -0.97 -15.14 -2.64
C LEU A 122 0.51 -15.28 -2.30
N TYR A 123 0.98 -14.45 -1.38
CA TYR A 123 2.36 -14.50 -0.96
C TYR A 123 2.65 -15.79 -0.17
N PRO A 124 3.78 -16.49 -0.40
CA PRO A 124 4.11 -17.74 0.29
C PRO A 124 4.20 -17.62 1.82
N TRP A 125 4.48 -16.43 2.32
CA TRP A 125 4.57 -16.13 3.74
C TRP A 125 3.23 -15.75 4.38
N ASN A 126 2.16 -15.51 3.59
CA ASN A 126 0.87 -15.15 4.15
C ASN A 126 0.17 -16.38 4.75
N THR A 127 0.23 -16.51 6.08
CA THR A 127 -0.43 -17.58 6.84
C THR A 127 -1.77 -17.16 7.46
N HIS A 128 -2.22 -15.93 7.21
CA HIS A 128 -3.41 -15.36 7.85
C HIS A 128 -4.71 -15.61 7.06
N ASP A 129 -4.63 -16.12 5.82
CA ASP A 129 -5.81 -16.37 5.00
C ASP A 129 -6.67 -17.48 5.65
N PRO A 130 -7.89 -17.17 6.12
CA PRO A 130 -8.69 -18.14 6.84
C PRO A 130 -9.36 -19.13 5.87
N ASP A 131 -9.52 -20.38 6.30
CA ASP A 131 -10.47 -21.28 5.66
C ASP A 131 -11.90 -20.81 5.97
N ARG A 132 -12.48 -20.03 5.05
CA ARG A 132 -13.85 -19.50 5.16
C ARG A 132 -14.92 -20.58 5.15
N PHE A 133 -14.59 -21.82 4.77
CA PHE A 133 -15.52 -22.96 4.78
C PHE A 133 -15.39 -23.82 6.04
N SER A 134 -14.41 -23.54 6.90
CA SER A 134 -14.19 -24.22 8.17
C SER A 134 -15.37 -24.04 9.12
N ALA A 135 -15.57 -25.02 10.01
CA ALA A 135 -16.61 -24.97 11.02
C ALA A 135 -16.36 -23.90 12.10
N THR A 136 -15.12 -23.46 12.26
CA THR A 136 -14.67 -22.47 13.24
C THR A 136 -14.85 -21.02 12.76
N THR A 137 -15.14 -20.80 11.47
CA THR A 137 -15.44 -19.46 10.92
C THR A 137 -16.70 -18.89 11.59
N PRO A 138 -16.64 -17.71 12.24
CA PRO A 138 -17.77 -17.08 12.89
C PRO A 138 -18.88 -16.78 11.89
N LYS A 139 -19.97 -17.49 12.04
CA LYS A 139 -21.21 -17.29 11.31
C LYS A 139 -21.96 -16.12 11.96
N ARG A 140 -21.82 -14.89 11.43
CA ARG A 140 -22.65 -13.75 11.88
C ARG A 140 -24.12 -14.07 11.69
N ARG A 141 -24.84 -14.38 12.77
CA ARG A 141 -26.27 -14.65 12.76
C ARG A 141 -27.03 -13.34 12.65
N ALA A 142 -27.65 -13.08 11.50
CA ALA A 142 -28.73 -12.11 11.45
C ALA A 142 -30.01 -12.78 11.97
N PRO A 143 -30.87 -12.07 12.72
CA PRO A 143 -32.04 -12.67 13.38
C PRO A 143 -33.02 -13.34 12.41
N LYS A 144 -33.14 -12.83 11.18
CA LYS A 144 -34.04 -13.32 10.11
C LYS A 144 -33.30 -13.98 8.92
N SER A 145 -31.97 -14.03 8.99
CA SER A 145 -31.11 -14.62 7.97
C SER A 145 -29.86 -15.20 8.64
N PRO A 146 -29.95 -16.40 9.26
CA PRO A 146 -28.74 -17.09 9.66
C PRO A 146 -27.86 -17.25 8.41
N PRO A 147 -26.54 -17.11 8.54
CA PRO A 147 -25.60 -17.30 7.46
C PRO A 147 -25.54 -18.79 7.16
N GLN A 148 -26.49 -19.28 6.37
CA GLN A 148 -26.50 -20.66 5.91
C GLN A 148 -25.61 -20.74 4.67
N MET A 149 -24.31 -20.81 4.93
CA MET A 149 -23.29 -21.08 3.95
C MET A 149 -23.41 -22.51 3.44
N ARG A 150 -23.40 -22.65 2.11
CA ARG A 150 -23.21 -23.85 1.27
C ARG A 150 -24.44 -24.13 0.40
N ARG A 151 -24.45 -23.55 -0.80
CA ARG A 151 -25.10 -24.17 -1.95
C ARG A 151 -24.04 -24.48 -3.00
N PRO A 152 -23.93 -25.73 -3.46
CA PRO A 152 -23.18 -26.04 -4.67
C PRO A 152 -23.92 -25.36 -5.83
N THR A 153 -23.34 -24.30 -6.38
CA THR A 153 -23.81 -23.69 -7.62
C THR A 153 -23.03 -24.28 -8.79
N PRO A 154 -23.68 -24.63 -9.91
CA PRO A 154 -22.96 -25.09 -11.09
C PRO A 154 -21.96 -24.00 -11.52
N LEU A 155 -20.72 -24.41 -11.76
CA LEU A 155 -19.73 -23.52 -12.34
C LEU A 155 -20.20 -23.21 -13.76
N LEU A 156 -20.38 -21.92 -14.07
CA LEU A 156 -20.71 -21.45 -15.41
C LEU A 156 -19.47 -21.57 -16.31
N THR A 157 -19.05 -22.79 -16.61
CA THR A 157 -18.09 -23.08 -17.68
C THR A 157 -18.82 -23.20 -19.01
N SER A 158 -18.10 -23.01 -20.11
CA SER A 158 -18.60 -23.17 -21.49
C SER A 158 -19.06 -24.60 -21.85
N SER A 159 -19.08 -25.53 -20.89
CA SER A 159 -19.56 -26.89 -21.06
C SER A 159 -21.01 -27.03 -20.58
N ASN A 160 -21.89 -27.47 -21.49
CA ASN A 160 -23.26 -27.89 -21.19
C ASN A 160 -23.35 -29.42 -21.32
N PRO A 161 -23.74 -30.17 -20.26
CA PRO A 161 -24.09 -29.70 -18.91
C PRO A 161 -22.86 -29.34 -18.05
N PRO A 162 -23.01 -28.45 -17.05
CA PRO A 162 -21.91 -28.09 -16.15
C PRO A 162 -21.48 -29.30 -15.30
N GLN A 163 -20.24 -29.74 -15.49
CA GLN A 163 -19.68 -30.92 -14.83
C GLN A 163 -19.16 -30.65 -13.41
N THR A 164 -19.04 -29.37 -13.01
CA THR A 164 -18.45 -28.97 -11.72
C THR A 164 -19.37 -28.01 -10.96
N THR A 165 -19.37 -28.13 -9.64
CA THR A 165 -20.07 -27.20 -8.74
C THR A 165 -19.06 -26.44 -7.89
N ILE A 166 -19.34 -25.17 -7.62
CA ILE A 166 -18.57 -24.32 -6.71
C ILE A 166 -19.38 -24.02 -5.46
N GLN A 167 -18.70 -23.92 -4.32
CA GLN A 167 -19.32 -23.50 -3.07
C GLN A 167 -19.29 -21.98 -2.98
N GLN A 168 -20.46 -21.36 -2.86
CA GLN A 168 -20.59 -19.92 -2.65
C GLN A 168 -21.04 -19.60 -1.22
N LEU A 169 -20.48 -18.53 -0.68
CA LEU A 169 -20.89 -17.93 0.60
C LEU A 169 -21.95 -16.86 0.29
N GLY A 170 -23.03 -16.86 1.04
CA GLY A 170 -24.13 -15.90 0.86
C GLY A 170 -25.02 -15.83 2.08
N LEU A 171 -25.85 -14.79 2.14
CA LEU A 171 -26.92 -14.64 3.11
C LEU A 171 -28.22 -15.13 2.48
N PHE A 172 -28.95 -15.98 3.19
CA PHE A 172 -30.23 -16.51 2.74
C PHE A 172 -31.29 -16.16 3.78
N ALA A 173 -32.46 -15.73 3.31
CA ALA A 173 -33.61 -15.51 4.17
C ALA A 173 -34.11 -16.85 4.71
N THR A 174 -34.40 -16.93 6.01
CA THR A 174 -35.04 -18.11 6.62
C THR A 174 -36.52 -17.92 6.88
N ALA A 175 -37.04 -16.74 6.61
CA ALA A 175 -38.43 -16.38 6.73
C ALA A 175 -38.76 -15.31 5.68
N ASP A 176 -40.04 -15.11 5.42
CA ASP A 176 -40.50 -14.03 4.55
C ASP A 176 -40.11 -12.66 5.13
N ILE A 177 -39.62 -11.77 4.27
CA ILE A 177 -39.17 -10.42 4.62
C ILE A 177 -40.16 -9.43 3.99
N PRO A 178 -41.06 -8.80 4.75
CA PRO A 178 -41.98 -7.81 4.21
C PRO A 178 -41.24 -6.55 3.76
N PRO A 179 -41.83 -5.74 2.86
CA PRO A 179 -41.24 -4.48 2.45
C PRO A 179 -40.96 -3.55 3.63
N GLY A 180 -39.73 -3.01 3.71
CA GLY A 180 -39.30 -2.09 4.76
C GLY A 180 -38.69 -2.75 6.01
N ASP A 181 -38.69 -4.08 6.11
CA ASP A 181 -38.07 -4.76 7.24
C ASP A 181 -36.54 -4.67 7.24
N VAL A 182 -35.97 -4.33 8.40
CA VAL A 182 -34.52 -4.33 8.61
C VAL A 182 -34.03 -5.77 8.83
N VAL A 183 -33.23 -6.27 7.88
CA VAL A 183 -32.70 -7.64 7.89
C VAL A 183 -31.39 -7.74 8.69
N LEU A 184 -30.54 -6.71 8.59
CA LEU A 184 -29.24 -6.64 9.25
C LEU A 184 -28.92 -5.18 9.60
N THR A 185 -28.36 -4.97 10.79
CA THR A 185 -27.74 -3.69 11.17
C THR A 185 -26.29 -3.97 11.55
N GLU A 186 -25.38 -3.20 10.99
CA GLU A 186 -23.95 -3.32 11.24
C GLU A 186 -23.36 -1.93 11.51
N SER A 187 -22.41 -1.89 12.44
CA SER A 187 -21.55 -0.74 12.65
C SER A 187 -20.14 -1.18 12.31
N SER A 188 -19.50 -0.48 11.39
CA SER A 188 -18.11 -0.71 10.99
C SER A 188 -17.27 0.46 11.45
N LEU A 189 -16.13 0.17 12.10
CA LEU A 189 -15.09 1.16 12.39
C LEU A 189 -14.08 1.27 11.26
N LEU A 190 -14.05 0.30 10.34
CA LEU A 190 -13.33 0.39 9.08
C LEU A 190 -14.16 1.25 8.11
N THR A 191 -14.18 2.55 8.36
CA THR A 191 -14.82 3.56 7.51
C THR A 191 -13.85 4.70 7.26
N ALA A 192 -14.00 5.31 6.08
CA ALA A 192 -13.22 6.46 5.66
C ALA A 192 -14.10 7.41 4.85
N ASN A 193 -13.72 8.68 4.83
CA ASN A 193 -14.25 9.70 3.96
C ASN A 193 -13.10 10.58 3.49
N ASN A 194 -13.14 11.03 2.24
CA ASN A 194 -12.12 11.91 1.66
C ASN A 194 -12.61 13.37 1.55
N CYS A 195 -13.83 13.67 2.03
CA CYS A 195 -14.39 15.01 2.06
C CYS A 195 -13.92 15.75 3.31
N HIS A 196 -13.01 16.71 3.15
CA HIS A 196 -12.47 17.45 4.29
C HIS A 196 -13.45 18.45 4.89
N LEU A 197 -14.31 19.05 4.05
CA LEU A 197 -15.18 20.18 4.42
C LEU A 197 -16.56 19.79 4.96
N HIS A 198 -16.87 18.49 5.03
CA HIS A 198 -18.19 18.03 5.49
C HIS A 198 -18.13 17.64 6.97
N PRO A 199 -19.03 18.14 7.84
CA PRO A 199 -18.98 17.87 9.28
C PRO A 199 -19.44 16.45 9.59
N LEU A 200 -18.54 15.49 9.39
CA LEU A 200 -18.78 14.06 9.60
C LEU A 200 -18.16 13.55 10.90
N CYS A 201 -18.82 12.58 11.51
CA CYS A 201 -18.27 11.80 12.60
C CYS A 201 -17.08 10.97 12.12
N ASP A 202 -15.92 11.09 12.78
CA ASP A 202 -14.72 10.32 12.41
C ASP A 202 -14.91 8.79 12.50
N ALA A 203 -15.76 8.32 13.42
CA ALA A 203 -15.95 6.88 13.64
C ALA A 203 -16.95 6.20 12.70
N CYS A 204 -17.97 6.93 12.22
CA CYS A 204 -19.06 6.32 11.45
C CYS A 204 -19.47 7.08 10.19
N SER A 205 -18.81 8.19 9.87
CA SER A 205 -19.08 9.04 8.70
C SER A 205 -20.53 9.53 8.57
N ARG A 206 -21.30 9.55 9.66
CA ARG A 206 -22.61 10.23 9.71
C ARG A 206 -22.43 11.72 9.99
N ASP A 207 -23.39 12.52 9.52
CA ASP A 207 -23.43 13.95 9.82
C ASP A 207 -23.37 14.19 11.33
N LEU A 208 -22.53 15.14 11.72
CA LEU A 208 -22.47 15.60 13.10
C LEU A 208 -23.76 16.33 13.46
N PRO A 209 -24.21 16.21 14.72
CA PRO A 209 -25.35 16.97 15.18
C PRO A 209 -25.07 18.48 15.06
N PRO A 210 -26.09 19.30 14.72
CA PRO A 210 -25.93 20.75 14.68
C PRO A 210 -25.50 21.28 16.04
N LEU A 211 -24.68 22.32 16.04
CA LEU A 211 -24.23 22.98 17.27
C LEU A 211 -25.39 23.74 17.90
N THR A 212 -26.05 23.13 18.88
CA THR A 212 -27.09 23.77 19.70
C THR A 212 -26.65 23.78 21.16
N PRO A 213 -27.19 24.66 22.02
CA PRO A 213 -26.84 24.71 23.45
C PRO A 213 -27.07 23.40 24.21
N SER A 214 -27.87 22.48 23.65
CA SER A 214 -28.22 21.19 24.23
C SER A 214 -27.60 19.98 23.51
N SER A 215 -26.93 20.19 22.39
CA SER A 215 -26.34 19.13 21.58
C SER A 215 -25.03 19.60 20.97
N HIS A 216 -23.93 19.02 21.43
CA HIS A 216 -22.60 19.27 20.90
C HIS A 216 -21.98 17.94 20.45
N PRO A 217 -21.22 17.94 19.33
CA PRO A 217 -20.33 16.85 18.99
C PRO A 217 -19.40 16.51 20.16
N TYR A 218 -19.09 15.23 20.29
CA TYR A 218 -18.12 14.76 21.27
C TYR A 218 -16.73 14.96 20.68
N ALA A 219 -15.92 15.83 21.29
CA ALA A 219 -14.54 16.04 20.86
C ALA A 219 -13.59 15.04 21.52
N CYS A 220 -12.48 14.73 20.86
CA CYS A 220 -11.36 14.07 21.51
C CYS A 220 -10.78 14.99 22.61
N PRO A 221 -10.47 14.47 23.82
CA PRO A 221 -9.86 15.27 24.87
C PRO A 221 -8.39 15.63 24.59
N SER A 222 -7.72 14.88 23.70
CA SER A 222 -6.29 14.96 23.46
C SER A 222 -5.90 15.65 22.15
N CYS A 223 -6.84 15.84 21.22
CA CYS A 223 -6.62 16.57 19.98
C CYS A 223 -7.82 17.44 19.61
N PRO A 224 -7.60 18.63 19.02
CA PRO A 224 -8.68 19.57 18.70
C PRO A 224 -9.47 19.18 17.43
N ASP A 225 -8.90 18.33 16.57
CA ASP A 225 -9.37 18.18 15.18
C ASP A 225 -10.37 17.04 14.98
N THR A 226 -10.55 16.16 15.96
CA THR A 226 -11.39 14.96 15.82
C THR A 226 -12.66 15.04 16.66
N VAL A 227 -13.79 14.86 15.98
CA VAL A 227 -15.13 14.96 16.55
C VAL A 227 -16.00 13.76 16.21
N PHE A 228 -16.91 13.43 17.12
CA PHE A 228 -17.78 12.26 17.05
C PHE A 228 -19.24 12.66 17.27
N CYS A 229 -20.17 11.98 16.59
CA CYS A 229 -21.59 12.29 16.70
C CYS A 229 -22.23 11.87 18.03
N SER A 230 -21.57 10.99 18.80
CA SER A 230 -22.14 10.42 20.03
C SER A 230 -21.06 9.88 20.97
N ALA A 231 -21.36 9.77 22.27
CA ALA A 231 -20.47 9.15 23.26
C ALA A 231 -20.05 7.71 22.88
N PRO A 232 -20.94 6.83 22.36
CA PRO A 232 -20.52 5.52 21.88
C PRO A 232 -19.49 5.57 20.74
N CYS A 233 -19.63 6.51 19.80
CA CYS A 233 -18.65 6.68 18.71
C CYS A 233 -17.29 7.11 19.26
N LEU A 234 -17.26 8.05 20.21
CA LEU A 234 -16.02 8.45 20.89
C LEU A 234 -15.39 7.24 21.61
N SER A 235 -16.15 6.51 22.42
CA SER A 235 -15.63 5.36 23.17
C SER A 235 -15.10 4.26 22.26
N LEU A 236 -15.82 3.94 21.16
CA LEU A 236 -15.36 2.95 20.18
C LEU A 236 -14.07 3.41 19.49
N ALA A 237 -14.01 4.66 19.05
CA ALA A 237 -12.81 5.21 18.41
C ALA A 237 -11.59 5.14 19.36
N GLN A 238 -11.74 5.61 20.60
CA GLN A 238 -10.68 5.59 21.61
C GLN A 238 -10.20 4.18 21.96
N THR A 239 -11.10 3.20 21.91
CA THR A 239 -10.74 1.81 22.25
C THR A 239 -10.07 1.09 21.07
N HIS A 240 -10.45 1.41 19.83
CA HIS A 240 -10.14 0.56 18.69
C HIS A 240 -9.13 1.11 17.70
N TYR A 241 -9.00 2.43 17.48
CA TYR A 241 -8.06 2.96 16.48
C TYR A 241 -7.47 4.34 16.80
N HIS A 242 -8.21 5.20 17.50
CA HIS A 242 -7.87 6.61 17.62
C HIS A 242 -6.53 6.86 18.34
N PRO A 243 -6.14 6.10 19.40
CA PRO A 243 -4.84 6.27 20.06
C PRO A 243 -3.64 6.18 19.11
N ALA A 244 -3.72 5.35 18.06
CA ALA A 244 -2.64 5.21 17.09
C ALA A 244 -2.45 6.43 16.17
N ILE A 245 -3.49 7.26 16.01
CA ILE A 245 -3.52 8.39 15.05
C ILE A 245 -3.77 9.75 15.71
N CYS A 246 -4.03 9.78 17.01
CA CYS A 246 -4.40 10.98 17.75
C CYS A 246 -3.32 12.08 17.59
N GLY A 247 -3.71 13.23 17.05
CA GLY A 247 -2.82 14.38 16.87
C GLY A 247 -1.74 14.23 15.79
N LYS A 248 -1.78 13.17 14.96
CA LYS A 248 -0.73 12.89 13.95
C LYS A 248 -0.98 13.49 12.57
N ASP A 249 -2.11 14.19 12.37
CA ASP A 249 -2.52 14.80 11.09
C ASP A 249 -2.34 13.87 9.89
N ILE A 250 -2.76 12.61 10.07
CA ILE A 250 -2.68 11.56 9.04
C ILE A 250 -3.81 11.75 8.01
N ASP A 251 -4.94 12.26 8.46
CA ASP A 251 -6.13 12.52 7.67
C ASP A 251 -5.90 13.51 6.51
N ALA A 252 -4.92 14.41 6.62
CA ALA A 252 -4.53 15.28 5.51
C ALA A 252 -4.02 14.46 4.30
N ILE A 253 -3.55 13.22 4.52
CA ILE A 253 -3.01 12.34 3.50
C ILE A 253 -4.16 11.59 2.85
N GLY A 254 -4.74 12.19 1.80
CA GLY A 254 -5.83 11.60 1.01
C GLY A 254 -7.18 12.31 1.12
N LYS A 255 -7.28 13.38 1.91
CA LYS A 255 -8.41 14.32 1.84
C LYS A 255 -8.25 15.31 0.68
N ASP A 256 -9.37 15.81 0.17
CA ASP A 256 -9.46 16.82 -0.90
C ASP A 256 -8.66 16.52 -2.18
N THR A 257 -8.56 15.24 -2.54
CA THR A 257 -7.91 14.82 -3.78
C THR A 257 -8.75 15.19 -5.00
N ALA A 258 -8.09 15.45 -6.13
CA ALA A 258 -8.76 15.67 -7.40
C ALA A 258 -9.69 14.49 -7.77
N ALA A 259 -10.76 14.76 -8.52
CA ALA A 259 -11.77 13.75 -8.85
C ALA A 259 -11.23 12.42 -9.41
N PRO A 260 -10.19 12.40 -10.29
CA PRO A 260 -9.61 11.14 -10.77
C PRO A 260 -9.00 10.29 -9.65
N ASP A 261 -8.43 10.93 -8.63
CA ASP A 261 -7.72 10.28 -7.53
C ASP A 261 -8.64 9.91 -6.35
N ALA A 262 -9.88 10.40 -6.34
CA ALA A 262 -10.78 10.31 -5.19
C ALA A 262 -11.01 8.87 -4.71
N VAL A 263 -11.13 7.93 -5.65
CA VAL A 263 -11.32 6.50 -5.35
C VAL A 263 -10.07 5.89 -4.71
N ASN A 264 -8.90 6.14 -5.30
CA ASN A 264 -7.62 5.65 -4.78
C ASN A 264 -7.31 6.24 -3.40
N ALA A 265 -7.63 7.52 -3.20
CA ALA A 265 -7.50 8.19 -1.92
C ALA A 265 -8.43 7.59 -0.85
N LEU A 266 -9.66 7.22 -1.21
CA LEU A 266 -10.56 6.55 -0.28
C LEU A 266 -10.03 5.16 0.14
N TYR A 267 -9.50 4.37 -0.79
CA TYR A 267 -8.86 3.09 -0.48
C TYR A 267 -7.65 3.26 0.43
N LEU A 268 -6.85 4.29 0.18
CA LEU A 268 -5.71 4.65 1.01
C LEU A 268 -6.15 4.94 2.46
N LEU A 269 -7.18 5.77 2.64
CA LEU A 269 -7.71 6.09 3.98
C LEU A 269 -8.32 4.86 4.69
N LEU A 270 -8.95 3.94 3.94
CA LEU A 270 -9.42 2.67 4.50
C LEU A 270 -8.25 1.78 4.96
N LEU A 271 -7.17 1.71 4.18
CA LEU A 271 -5.95 0.99 4.57
C LEU A 271 -5.38 1.59 5.86
N PHE A 272 -5.34 2.91 5.99
CA PHE A 272 -4.84 3.58 7.19
C PHE A 272 -5.70 3.29 8.41
N ARG A 273 -7.03 3.32 8.24
CA ARG A 273 -7.95 2.93 9.30
C ARG A 273 -7.71 1.48 9.74
N ALA A 274 -7.44 0.56 8.81
CA ALA A 274 -7.08 -0.82 9.14
C ALA A 274 -5.75 -0.91 9.92
N VAL A 275 -4.71 -0.17 9.51
CA VAL A 275 -3.43 -0.15 10.25
C VAL A 275 -3.61 0.46 11.65
N ALA A 276 -4.37 1.55 11.79
CA ALA A 276 -4.68 2.17 13.08
C ALA A 276 -5.45 1.23 14.01
N LEU A 277 -6.41 0.47 13.45
CA LEU A 277 -7.13 -0.59 14.16
C LEU A 277 -6.16 -1.67 14.64
N ALA A 278 -5.27 -2.13 13.76
CA ALA A 278 -4.27 -3.16 14.06
C ALA A 278 -3.33 -2.71 15.19
N GLU A 279 -2.78 -1.50 15.08
CA GLU A 279 -1.87 -0.91 16.06
C GLU A 279 -2.49 -0.76 17.44
N THR A 280 -3.67 -0.16 17.52
CA THR A 280 -4.34 0.04 18.82
C THR A 280 -4.73 -1.29 19.47
N GLN A 281 -5.14 -2.27 18.67
CA GLN A 281 -5.56 -3.59 19.16
C GLN A 281 -4.40 -4.58 19.32
N ALA A 282 -3.17 -4.16 19.03
CA ALA A 282 -1.98 -5.00 19.05
C ALA A 282 -2.11 -6.29 18.21
N THR A 283 -2.90 -6.30 17.13
CA THR A 283 -3.11 -7.48 16.26
C THR A 283 -2.54 -7.30 14.85
N HIS A 284 -2.34 -8.38 14.10
CA HIS A 284 -1.95 -8.32 12.68
C HIS A 284 -3.09 -7.72 11.84
N PRO A 285 -2.84 -6.82 10.85
CA PRO A 285 -3.90 -6.20 10.06
C PRO A 285 -4.80 -7.18 9.29
N LEU A 286 -4.27 -8.35 8.89
CA LEU A 286 -5.06 -9.41 8.24
C LEU A 286 -5.86 -10.27 9.24
N ASP A 287 -5.65 -10.12 10.54
CA ASP A 287 -6.41 -10.81 11.59
C ASP A 287 -7.51 -9.95 12.21
N LEU A 288 -7.61 -8.68 11.81
CA LEU A 288 -8.71 -7.82 12.23
C LEU A 288 -10.06 -8.41 11.81
N ARG A 289 -11.07 -8.25 12.64
CA ARG A 289 -12.42 -8.75 12.37
C ARG A 289 -12.98 -8.23 11.04
N GLU A 290 -12.65 -6.98 10.70
CA GLU A 290 -13.10 -6.26 9.53
C GLU A 290 -12.44 -6.74 8.23
N THR A 291 -11.21 -7.26 8.30
CA THR A 291 -10.40 -7.59 7.12
C THR A 291 -10.17 -9.09 6.93
N LYS A 292 -10.19 -9.87 8.02
CA LYS A 292 -9.81 -11.29 8.04
C LYS A 292 -10.55 -12.14 7.01
N TYR A 293 -11.82 -11.85 6.77
CA TYR A 293 -12.65 -12.61 5.85
C TYR A 293 -12.85 -11.93 4.49
N LEU A 294 -12.13 -10.83 4.21
CA LEU A 294 -12.11 -10.22 2.89
C LEU A 294 -11.47 -11.19 1.90
N TRP A 295 -12.07 -11.29 0.72
CA TRP A 295 -11.58 -12.17 -0.34
C TRP A 295 -11.45 -11.41 -1.64
N GLY A 296 -10.50 -11.82 -2.46
CA GLY A 296 -10.44 -11.44 -3.86
C GLY A 296 -9.97 -12.62 -4.70
N ASP A 297 -10.00 -12.44 -6.01
CA ASP A 297 -9.51 -13.44 -6.95
C ASP A 297 -7.98 -13.48 -6.88
N PHE A 298 -7.41 -14.59 -6.41
CA PHE A 298 -5.97 -14.79 -6.30
C PHE A 298 -5.49 -15.70 -7.42
N VAL A 299 -4.37 -15.34 -8.06
CA VAL A 299 -3.62 -16.30 -8.85
C VAL A 299 -2.81 -17.14 -7.88
N HIS A 300 -3.06 -18.44 -7.84
CA HIS A 300 -2.23 -19.37 -7.07
C HIS A 300 -1.02 -19.78 -7.92
N PRO A 301 0.22 -19.67 -7.42
CA PRO A 301 1.40 -20.10 -8.17
C PRO A 301 1.35 -21.58 -8.57
N ASP A 302 0.70 -22.43 -7.77
CA ASP A 302 0.61 -23.88 -8.00
C ASP A 302 -0.64 -24.32 -8.77
N ARG A 303 -1.63 -23.43 -8.91
CA ARG A 303 -2.82 -23.69 -9.72
C ARG A 303 -2.70 -22.80 -10.93
N GLY A 304 -2.18 -23.37 -12.03
CA GLY A 304 -2.33 -22.77 -13.36
C GLY A 304 -3.81 -22.46 -13.57
N TYR A 305 -4.20 -21.23 -13.26
CA TYR A 305 -5.59 -20.84 -13.25
C TYR A 305 -6.06 -21.02 -14.68
N LEU A 306 -7.05 -21.91 -14.83
CA LEU A 306 -7.66 -22.30 -16.08
C LEU A 306 -8.25 -21.06 -16.77
N HIS A 307 -7.42 -20.34 -17.49
CA HIS A 307 -7.87 -19.67 -18.70
C HIS A 307 -7.52 -20.60 -19.85
N SER A 308 -8.54 -20.86 -20.66
CA SER A 308 -8.42 -21.46 -21.99
C SER A 308 -7.59 -20.52 -22.86
N ALA A 309 -6.29 -20.47 -22.62
CA ALA A 309 -5.30 -19.94 -23.53
C ALA A 309 -4.72 -21.15 -24.24
N SER A 310 -5.01 -21.23 -25.55
CA SER A 310 -4.21 -22.00 -26.49
C SER A 310 -2.73 -21.93 -26.09
N ALA A 311 -2.03 -23.06 -26.15
CA ALA A 311 -0.63 -23.26 -25.73
C ALA A 311 0.41 -22.38 -26.48
N ALA A 312 -0.04 -21.35 -27.20
CA ALA A 312 0.75 -20.35 -27.90
C ALA A 312 0.70 -18.95 -27.26
N ALA A 313 0.01 -18.75 -26.12
CA ALA A 313 -0.02 -17.45 -25.46
C ALA A 313 1.19 -17.29 -24.52
N GLU A 314 2.01 -16.27 -24.81
CA GLU A 314 3.13 -15.78 -24.01
C GLU A 314 2.82 -15.69 -22.49
N PRO A 315 3.84 -15.73 -21.60
CA PRO A 315 3.70 -15.60 -20.13
C PRO A 315 2.96 -14.34 -19.63
N LEU A 316 2.62 -13.42 -20.54
CA LEU A 316 1.82 -12.22 -20.35
C LEU A 316 0.30 -12.46 -20.37
N SER A 317 -0.18 -13.70 -20.57
CA SER A 317 -1.61 -14.01 -20.68
C SER A 317 -2.38 -14.09 -19.35
N VAL A 318 -1.72 -13.85 -18.21
CA VAL A 318 -2.40 -13.83 -16.90
C VAL A 318 -2.94 -12.42 -16.65
N ALA A 319 -4.25 -12.33 -16.46
CA ALA A 319 -4.94 -11.06 -16.51
C ALA A 319 -4.62 -10.16 -15.28
N ARG A 320 -4.14 -8.95 -15.55
CA ARG A 320 -3.84 -7.91 -14.55
C ARG A 320 -5.07 -7.03 -14.36
N HIS A 321 -5.81 -7.26 -13.28
CA HIS A 321 -7.11 -6.60 -13.05
C HIS A 321 -7.12 -5.63 -11.88
N LEU A 322 -6.09 -5.59 -11.04
CA LEU A 322 -6.07 -4.70 -9.89
C LEU A 322 -5.46 -3.35 -10.28
N PRO A 323 -6.19 -2.23 -10.12
CA PRO A 323 -5.63 -0.89 -10.30
C PRO A 323 -4.40 -0.69 -9.41
N PHE A 324 -3.39 -0.05 -9.96
CA PHE A 324 -2.15 0.24 -9.25
C PHE A 324 -1.62 1.62 -9.63
N SER A 325 -1.17 2.37 -8.63
CA SER A 325 -0.36 3.57 -8.85
C SER A 325 0.79 3.58 -7.86
N PHE A 326 1.94 4.10 -8.28
CA PHE A 326 3.07 4.23 -7.36
C PHE A 326 2.75 5.14 -6.18
N ARG A 327 1.97 6.19 -6.42
CA ARG A 327 1.52 7.13 -5.39
C ARG A 327 0.67 6.45 -4.31
N PHE A 328 -0.44 5.80 -4.68
CA PHE A 328 -1.41 5.31 -3.70
C PHE A 328 -1.11 3.92 -3.16
N ASN A 329 -0.31 3.11 -3.86
CA ASN A 329 0.03 1.75 -3.42
C ASN A 329 1.40 1.63 -2.76
N VAL A 330 2.29 2.64 -2.91
CA VAL A 330 3.64 2.60 -2.33
C VAL A 330 3.95 3.86 -1.53
N LEU A 331 3.97 5.03 -2.17
CA LEU A 331 4.46 6.26 -1.53
C LEU A 331 3.57 6.75 -0.38
N ALA A 332 2.27 6.88 -0.62
CA ALA A 332 1.34 7.39 0.37
C ALA A 332 1.16 6.43 1.56
N PRO A 333 1.11 5.09 1.37
CA PRO A 333 1.20 4.14 2.48
C PRO A 333 2.45 4.30 3.34
N LEU A 334 3.63 4.43 2.72
CA LEU A 334 4.88 4.65 3.47
C LEU A 334 4.84 5.98 4.24
N HIS A 335 4.32 7.05 3.64
CA HIS A 335 4.20 8.34 4.31
C HIS A 335 3.29 8.30 5.54
N VAL A 336 2.22 7.50 5.50
CA VAL A 336 1.37 7.32 6.68
C VAL A 336 2.02 6.48 7.75
N LEU A 337 2.70 5.39 7.39
CA LEU A 337 3.45 4.60 8.36
C LEU A 337 4.51 5.47 9.06
N GLU A 338 5.21 6.32 8.31
CA GLU A 338 6.14 7.32 8.86
C GLU A 338 5.45 8.27 9.83
N LYS A 339 4.30 8.85 9.45
CA LYS A 339 3.50 9.72 10.32
C LYS A 339 2.96 9.01 11.56
N MET A 340 2.75 7.70 11.49
CA MET A 340 2.34 6.86 12.61
C MET A 340 3.51 6.46 13.53
N ASP A 341 4.74 6.89 13.22
CA ASP A 341 5.98 6.50 13.88
C ASP A 341 6.31 5.00 13.73
N VAL A 342 5.89 4.40 12.61
CA VAL A 342 6.17 3.01 12.25
C VAL A 342 7.40 2.95 11.34
N ASP A 343 8.52 2.46 11.88
CA ASP A 343 9.70 2.14 11.08
C ASP A 343 9.53 0.77 10.41
N VAL A 344 9.18 0.78 9.12
CA VAL A 344 8.98 -0.43 8.31
C VAL A 344 10.24 -1.28 8.11
N PHE A 345 11.42 -0.72 8.38
CA PHE A 345 12.69 -1.45 8.29
C PHE A 345 13.15 -2.01 9.64
N ALA A 346 12.46 -1.68 10.73
CA ALA A 346 12.77 -2.22 12.04
C ALA A 346 12.35 -3.70 12.13
N PRO A 347 13.17 -4.59 12.73
CA PRO A 347 12.83 -6.00 12.90
C PRO A 347 11.50 -6.26 13.63
N THR A 348 11.12 -5.34 14.52
CA THR A 348 9.85 -5.40 15.26
C THR A 348 8.64 -5.14 14.37
N ALA A 349 8.73 -4.18 13.44
CA ALA A 349 7.66 -3.88 12.49
C ALA A 349 7.52 -5.00 11.45
N LEU A 350 8.64 -5.50 10.91
CA LEU A 350 8.64 -6.62 9.98
C LEU A 350 7.92 -7.85 10.55
N ARG A 351 8.17 -8.22 11.82
CA ARG A 351 7.45 -9.33 12.47
C ARG A 351 5.96 -9.08 12.68
N ARG A 352 5.54 -7.82 12.74
CA ARG A 352 4.16 -7.44 13.05
C ARG A 352 3.30 -7.26 11.80
N TYR A 353 3.92 -6.95 10.66
CA TYR A 353 3.21 -6.67 9.40
C TYR A 353 3.51 -7.68 8.28
N ASP A 354 4.66 -8.37 8.31
CA ASP A 354 5.04 -9.37 7.30
C ASP A 354 5.00 -10.83 7.83
N GLY A 355 4.89 -11.02 9.15
CA GLY A 355 5.16 -12.29 9.85
C GLY A 355 3.96 -12.95 10.52
#